data_AF-A0A3C2E8H8-F1
#
_entry.id   AF-A0A3C2E8H8-F1
#
_cell.length_a   1.000
_cell.length_b   1.000
_cell.length_c   1.000
_cell.angle_alpha   90.00
_cell.angle_beta   90.00
_cell.angle_gamma   90.00
#
_symmetry.space_group_name_H-M   'P 1'
#
loop_
_entity.id
_entity.type
_entity.pdbx_description
1 polymer ?
#
loop_
_entity_poly.entity_id
_entity_poly.type
_entity_poly.pdbx_seq_one_letter_code
_entity_poly.pdbx_strand_id
1 'polypeptide(L)'
;TGDSIKTRLICFSDDMDGMRKVPSNVPNQDLLHAHLGKPLTDVPDPFGTHEGFAQHNNARLRAFLDSFGFEYEFLSATEQYRSGAFDEV
;
A
#
# COMPACT_ATOMS: atom_id res chain seq x y z
N THR A 1 -21.93 14.74 -16.38
CA THR A 1 -22.41 13.34 -16.29
C THR A 1 -23.53 13.18 -15.29
N GLY A 2 -23.65 13.99 -14.22
CA GLY A 2 -24.83 13.96 -13.34
C GLY A 2 -25.14 12.56 -12.79
N ASP A 3 -24.09 11.77 -12.55
CA ASP A 3 -24.15 10.37 -12.12
C ASP A 3 -24.97 9.43 -13.03
N SER A 4 -25.18 9.80 -14.29
CA SER A 4 -25.91 8.98 -15.27
C SER A 4 -25.19 7.69 -15.65
N ILE A 5 -23.88 7.61 -15.39
CA ILE A 5 -23.04 6.44 -15.61
C ILE A 5 -22.52 6.00 -14.26
N LYS A 6 -22.78 4.74 -13.89
CA LYS A 6 -22.19 4.16 -12.69
C LYS A 6 -20.66 4.13 -12.84
N THR A 7 -19.98 4.74 -11.88
CA THR A 7 -18.52 4.74 -11.81
C THR A 7 -18.07 3.99 -10.57
N ARG A 8 -16.83 3.51 -10.59
CA ARG A 8 -16.19 2.85 -9.47
C ARG A 8 -14.79 3.45 -9.31
N LEU A 9 -14.52 4.03 -8.15
CA LEU A 9 -13.21 4.55 -7.82
C LEU A 9 -12.38 3.45 -7.15
N ILE A 10 -11.24 3.12 -7.76
CA ILE A 10 -10.30 2.16 -7.21
C ILE A 10 -9.08 2.94 -6.69
N CYS A 11 -8.77 2.78 -5.40
CA CYS A 11 -7.50 3.18 -4.82
C CYS A 11 -6.56 1.97 -4.84
N PHE A 12 -5.71 1.91 -5.85
CA PHE A 12 -4.75 0.83 -6.01
C PHE A 12 -3.43 1.21 -5.33
N SER A 13 -3.00 0.41 -4.35
CA SER A 13 -1.70 0.55 -3.69
C SER A 13 -0.69 -0.40 -4.32
N ASP A 14 0.35 0.16 -4.90
CA ASP A 14 1.48 -0.61 -5.45
C ASP A 14 2.44 -1.04 -4.34
N ASP A 15 1.95 -1.83 -3.40
CA ASP A 15 2.68 -2.26 -2.20
C ASP A 15 3.58 -3.49 -2.42
N MET A 16 3.55 -4.06 -3.62
CA MET A 16 4.48 -5.12 -4.04
C MET A 16 5.81 -4.54 -4.53
N ASP A 17 5.86 -3.24 -4.79
CA ASP A 17 7.02 -2.55 -5.33
C ASP A 17 8.22 -2.67 -4.39
N GLY A 18 9.43 -2.71 -4.95
CA GLY A 18 10.64 -2.90 -4.16
C GLY A 18 11.00 -1.69 -3.29
N MET A 19 11.44 -1.91 -2.05
CA MET A 19 11.98 -0.85 -1.19
C MET A 19 13.30 -0.31 -1.75
N ARG A 20 13.22 0.75 -2.57
CA ARG A 20 14.39 1.29 -3.30
C ARG A 20 15.32 2.15 -2.44
N LYS A 21 14.79 2.83 -1.43
CA LYS A 21 15.52 3.75 -0.55
C LYS A 21 14.90 3.74 0.85
N VAL A 22 15.72 4.06 1.85
CA VAL A 22 15.25 4.29 3.22
C VAL A 22 14.96 5.79 3.40
N PRO A 23 13.73 6.19 3.74
CA PRO A 23 13.43 7.59 4.04
C PRO A 23 14.07 8.02 5.35
N SER A 24 14.71 9.19 5.38
CA SER A 24 15.44 9.69 6.56
C SER A 24 14.54 10.10 7.73
N ASN A 25 13.24 10.26 7.50
CA ASN A 25 12.24 10.68 8.48
C ASN A 25 11.51 9.51 9.16
N VAL A 26 11.93 8.27 8.91
CA VAL A 26 11.31 7.06 9.45
C VAL A 26 12.24 6.46 10.53
N PRO A 27 11.72 5.95 11.66
CA PRO A 27 12.54 5.30 12.67
C PRO A 27 13.19 3.99 12.15
N ASN A 28 14.08 3.40 12.95
CA ASN A 28 14.66 2.08 12.68
C ASN A 28 15.35 1.95 11.31
N GLN A 29 16.22 2.91 10.98
CA GLN A 29 16.95 2.96 9.71
C GLN A 29 17.70 1.65 9.39
N ASP A 30 18.40 1.05 10.36
CA ASP A 30 19.16 -0.20 10.16
C ASP A 30 18.26 -1.38 9.77
N LEU A 31 17.08 -1.48 10.39
CA LEU A 31 16.07 -2.49 10.07
C LEU A 31 15.63 -2.34 8.60
N LEU A 32 15.35 -1.11 8.18
CA LEU A 32 14.90 -0.81 6.83
C LEU A 32 15.99 -1.04 5.78
N HIS A 33 17.24 -0.66 6.10
CA HIS A 33 18.39 -0.91 5.22
C HIS A 33 18.59 -2.40 4.94
N ALA A 34 18.34 -3.27 5.92
CA ALA A 34 18.40 -4.73 5.75
C ALA A 34 17.31 -5.31 4.81
N HIS A 35 16.30 -4.52 4.44
CA HIS A 35 15.17 -4.94 3.60
C HIS A 35 15.11 -4.21 2.25
N LEU A 36 16.17 -3.49 1.86
CA LEU A 36 16.26 -2.87 0.54
C LEU A 36 16.09 -3.90 -0.58
N GLY A 37 15.30 -3.54 -1.59
CA GLY A 37 14.98 -4.38 -2.74
C GLY A 37 13.89 -5.42 -2.52
N LYS A 38 13.43 -5.64 -1.28
CA LYS A 38 12.27 -6.49 -0.99
C LYS A 38 10.95 -5.75 -1.26
N PRO A 39 9.84 -6.45 -1.57
CA PRO A 39 8.51 -5.85 -1.65
C PRO A 39 8.16 -5.08 -0.37
N LEU A 40 7.47 -3.94 -0.47
CA LEU A 40 7.09 -3.13 0.71
C LEU A 40 6.24 -3.91 1.71
N THR A 41 5.44 -4.88 1.26
CA THR A 41 4.67 -5.79 2.14
C THR A 41 5.51 -6.76 2.95
N ASP A 42 6.75 -7.02 2.54
CA ASP A 42 7.67 -7.94 3.23
C ASP A 42 8.67 -7.18 4.12
N VAL A 43 8.59 -5.84 4.14
CA VAL A 43 9.39 -4.98 5.03
C VAL A 43 8.67 -4.85 6.38
N PRO A 44 9.34 -5.13 7.51
CA PRO A 44 8.74 -4.95 8.85
C PRO A 44 8.34 -3.50 9.13
N ASP A 45 7.30 -3.28 9.94
CA ASP A 45 6.87 -1.94 10.33
C ASP A 45 7.91 -1.28 11.26
N PRO A 46 8.59 -0.20 10.84
CA PRO A 46 9.53 0.51 11.70
C PRO A 46 8.84 1.25 12.85
N PHE A 47 7.52 1.40 12.83
CA PHE A 47 6.74 2.05 13.90
C PHE A 47 6.18 1.07 14.94
N GLY A 48 6.17 -0.24 14.65
CA GLY A 48 5.64 -1.27 15.56
C GLY A 48 4.12 -1.22 15.77
N THR A 49 3.38 -0.70 14.79
CA THR A 49 1.93 -0.45 14.84
C THR A 49 1.11 -1.38 13.95
N HIS A 50 1.73 -1.91 12.89
CA HIS A 50 1.11 -2.79 11.90
C HIS A 50 2.03 -3.98 11.62
N GLU A 51 1.53 -4.96 10.86
CA GLU A 51 2.28 -6.17 10.49
C GLU A 51 3.52 -5.87 9.63
N GLY A 52 3.49 -4.78 8.86
CA GLY A 52 4.57 -4.39 7.94
C GLY A 52 4.51 -2.92 7.53
N PHE A 53 5.55 -2.48 6.84
CA PHE A 53 5.72 -1.10 6.37
C PHE A 53 4.64 -0.70 5.37
N ALA A 54 4.30 -1.57 4.41
CA ALA A 54 3.19 -1.32 3.49
C ALA A 54 1.87 -1.15 4.23
N GLN A 55 1.57 -2.03 5.20
CA GLN A 55 0.31 -2.02 5.95
C GLN A 55 0.15 -0.72 6.75
N HIS A 56 1.23 -0.23 7.38
CA HIS A 56 1.24 1.07 8.04
C HIS A 56 0.90 2.21 7.06
N ASN A 57 1.55 2.25 5.89
CA ASN A 57 1.30 3.30 4.90
C ASN A 57 -0.09 3.20 4.27
N ASN A 58 -0.57 1.98 3.98
CA ASN A 58 -1.91 1.70 3.47
C ASN A 58 -2.98 2.17 4.46
N ALA A 59 -2.79 1.92 5.76
CA ALA A 59 -3.70 2.40 6.80
C ALA A 59 -3.75 3.94 6.85
N ARG A 60 -2.61 4.61 6.69
CA ARG A 60 -2.55 6.08 6.63
C ARG A 60 -3.22 6.65 5.37
N LEU A 61 -3.03 6.00 4.22
CA LEU A 61 -3.69 6.40 2.98
C LEU A 61 -5.20 6.27 3.09
N ARG A 62 -5.70 5.13 3.61
CA ARG A 62 -7.13 4.91 3.83
C ARG A 62 -7.71 5.94 4.79
N ALA A 63 -7.08 6.14 5.95
CA ALA A 63 -7.52 7.16 6.90
C ALA A 63 -7.56 8.57 6.30
N PHE A 64 -6.60 8.91 5.43
CA PHE A 64 -6.62 10.17 4.68
C PHE A 64 -7.83 10.25 3.75
N LEU A 65 -8.08 9.24 2.91
CA LEU A 65 -9.22 9.23 1.98
C LEU A 65 -10.57 9.26 2.71
N ASP A 66 -10.68 8.49 3.78
CA ASP A 66 -11.87 8.42 4.62
C ASP A 66 -12.16 9.79 5.26
N SER A 67 -11.13 10.57 5.61
CA SER A 67 -11.31 11.92 6.18
C SER A 67 -11.93 12.94 5.22
N PHE A 68 -11.84 12.69 3.90
CA PHE A 68 -12.51 13.50 2.87
C PHE A 68 -13.87 12.92 2.46
N GLY A 69 -14.25 11.75 2.99
CA GLY A 69 -15.51 11.08 2.65
C GLY A 69 -15.52 10.48 1.23
N PHE A 70 -14.36 10.09 0.69
CA PHE A 70 -14.34 9.38 -0.59
C PHE A 70 -14.96 7.98 -0.46
N GLU A 71 -15.84 7.63 -1.41
CA GLU A 71 -16.26 6.24 -1.61
C GLU A 71 -15.31 5.59 -2.62
N TYR A 72 -14.54 4.58 -2.16
CA TYR A 72 -13.55 3.89 -2.99
C TYR A 72 -13.42 2.42 -2.60
N GLU A 73 -12.92 1.63 -3.55
CA GLU A 73 -12.46 0.25 -3.34
C GLU A 73 -10.93 0.27 -3.21
N PHE A 74 -10.40 -0.21 -2.08
CA PHE A 74 -8.95 -0.32 -1.89
C PHE A 74 -8.45 -1.66 -2.40
N LEU A 75 -7.42 -1.66 -3.25
CA LEU A 75 -6.78 -2.86 -3.76
C LEU A 75 -5.27 -2.83 -3.49
N SER A 76 -4.73 -3.91 -2.92
CA SER A 76 -3.29 -4.13 -2.76
C SER A 76 -2.72 -4.86 -3.97
N ALA A 77 -1.67 -4.33 -4.58
CA ALA A 77 -0.95 -5.00 -5.66
C ALA A 77 -0.47 -6.38 -5.23
N THR A 78 0.09 -6.49 -4.03
CA THR A 78 0.57 -7.77 -3.48
C THR A 78 -0.53 -8.82 -3.43
N GLU A 79 -1.74 -8.45 -3.00
CA GLU A 79 -2.89 -9.36 -2.99
C GLU A 79 -3.36 -9.73 -4.40
N GLN A 80 -3.41 -8.76 -5.32
CA GLN A 80 -3.82 -9.03 -6.71
C GLN A 80 -2.84 -9.98 -7.42
N TYR A 81 -1.53 -9.75 -7.29
CA TYR A 81 -0.52 -10.64 -7.85
C TYR A 81 -0.50 -12.01 -7.16
N ARG A 82 -0.59 -12.08 -5.82
CA ARG A 82 -0.58 -13.37 -5.10
C ARG A 82 -1.83 -14.20 -5.36
N SER A 83 -2.98 -13.57 -5.62
CA SER A 83 -4.22 -14.28 -5.93
C SER A 83 -4.33 -14.76 -7.38
N GLY A 84 -3.41 -14.33 -8.26
CA GLY A 84 -3.48 -14.60 -9.69
C GLY A 84 -4.53 -13.78 -10.43
N ALA A 85 -5.07 -12.70 -9.81
CA ALA A 85 -6.06 -11.83 -10.44
C ALA A 85 -5.55 -11.15 -11.73
N PHE A 86 -4.23 -11.11 -11.92
CA PHE A 86 -3.57 -10.58 -13.11
C PHE A 86 -2.98 -11.67 -14.03
N ASP A 87 -3.27 -12.95 -13.80
CA ASP A 87 -2.74 -14.06 -14.60
C ASP A 87 -3.52 -14.29 -15.90
N GLU A 88 -4.79 -13.86 -15.97
CA GLU A 88 -5.61 -13.98 -17.17
C GLU A 88 -5.23 -12.89 -18.19
N VAL A 89 -4.74 -13.33 -19.36
CA VAL A 89 -4.39 -12.51 -20.53
C VAL A 89 -5.30 -12.83 -21.70
#